data_AF-A0A3M1ZB47-F1
#
_entry.id   AF-A0A3M1ZB47-F1
#
_cell.length_a   1.000
_cell.length_b   1.000
_cell.length_c   1.000
_cell.angle_alpha   90.00
_cell.angle_beta   90.00
_cell.angle_gamma   90.00
#
_symmetry.space_group_name_H-M   'P 1'
#
loop_
_entity.id
_entity.type
_entity.pdbx_description
1 polymer ?
#
loop_
_entity_poly.entity_id
_entity_poly.type
_entity_poly.pdbx_seq_one_letter_code
_entity_poly.pdbx_strand_id
1 'polypeptide(L)'
;MHRFERYTHEQIYVIKPKKLGYDALRVTGEHKVYAIRAEWVNKHRSRDGLRLRHEPAWIPAQELQEGDYLAVAYDGTLQHEEIVLRVSDYIGIETLYEDTELPVAVTAHSAYATQNGKLQKVAIDGTGDFLGKAPLPLNNELLVDEDLCYLFGRYLGDGCIVHRTKTDIPAGIKIVFNTSELPDAERIAAIIEDKLGVPASIKLSSTERWYDVWVNSMPVGEFFKSLFGHYSYRKRIPTALMRLPDHLTRALLRGLFQADGYISGSYIGMLLSNRELATQVHQLLLRLGYFFSIKENTHKLGKHPAYRLTAVASEAGDLFADFFNTDVLLKPHSAKIYLEYGGLRWIRINDISVEDYEGVVLDLEVEEDHSFVSAGVVVSNCYVIPSPHDSREGIMRTLTEMTEIMSRGGGVGINLSTLR
;
A
#
# COMPACT_ATOMS: atom_id res chain seq x y z
N MET A 1 6.81 -3.51 19.39
CA MET A 1 5.49 -2.87 19.19
C MET A 1 4.48 -3.58 20.07
N HIS A 2 3.99 -2.90 21.09
CA HIS A 2 2.96 -3.44 21.99
C HIS A 2 1.59 -2.82 21.62
N ARG A 3 0.56 -3.66 21.59
CA ARG A 3 -0.83 -3.26 21.34
C ARG A 3 -1.56 -3.17 22.66
N PHE A 4 -2.24 -2.06 22.88
CA PHE A 4 -3.07 -1.84 24.06
C PHE A 4 -4.53 -1.66 23.65
N GLU A 5 -5.42 -2.17 24.49
CA GLU A 5 -6.86 -2.05 24.30
C GLU A 5 -7.50 -1.70 25.62
N ARG A 6 -8.45 -0.77 25.59
CA ARG A 6 -9.32 -0.51 26.75
C ARG A 6 -10.75 -0.31 26.29
N TYR A 7 -11.68 -0.76 27.12
CA TYR A 7 -13.08 -0.42 26.96
C TYR A 7 -13.32 1.00 27.49
N THR A 8 -14.17 1.76 26.82
CA THR A 8 -14.48 3.14 27.21
C THR A 8 -15.93 3.49 26.94
N HIS A 9 -16.40 4.51 27.67
CA HIS A 9 -17.65 5.22 27.44
C HIS A 9 -17.32 6.72 27.47
N GLU A 10 -16.91 7.26 26.33
CA GLU A 10 -16.45 8.64 26.17
C GLU A 10 -16.76 9.19 24.78
N GLN A 11 -16.54 10.50 24.59
CA GLN A 11 -16.71 11.13 23.28
C GLN A 11 -15.53 10.82 22.37
N ILE A 12 -15.84 10.43 21.13
CA ILE A 12 -14.86 10.22 20.06
C ILE A 12 -14.93 11.39 19.08
N TYR A 13 -13.76 11.91 18.74
CA TYR A 13 -13.57 12.96 17.76
C TYR A 13 -13.22 12.32 16.42
N VAL A 14 -14.07 12.56 15.43
CA VAL A 14 -13.95 12.05 14.07
C VAL A 14 -13.44 13.18 13.18
N ILE A 15 -12.13 13.18 12.92
CA ILE A 15 -11.42 14.26 12.22
C ILE A 15 -11.20 13.85 10.77
N LYS A 16 -11.70 14.64 9.82
CA LYS A 16 -11.60 14.38 8.38
C LYS A 16 -10.64 15.36 7.71
N PRO A 17 -9.40 14.95 7.41
CA PRO A 17 -8.49 15.76 6.62
C PRO A 17 -8.96 15.87 5.15
N LYS A 18 -8.63 16.99 4.52
CA LYS A 18 -9.04 17.26 3.14
C LYS A 18 -8.34 16.34 2.14
N LYS A 19 -9.03 15.32 1.62
CA LYS A 19 -8.55 14.48 0.51
C LYS A 19 -7.36 13.57 0.89
N LEU A 20 -7.21 13.20 2.15
CA LEU A 20 -6.21 12.26 2.64
C LEU A 20 -6.90 11.05 3.26
N GLY A 21 -6.61 9.86 2.74
CA GLY A 21 -7.19 8.60 3.22
C GLY A 21 -8.67 8.40 2.88
N TYR A 22 -9.14 7.18 3.11
CA TYR A 22 -10.56 6.84 3.08
C TYR A 22 -11.23 7.04 4.43
N ASP A 23 -10.48 6.82 5.51
CA ASP A 23 -10.97 6.87 6.87
C ASP A 23 -10.76 8.24 7.48
N ALA A 24 -11.72 8.65 8.31
CA ALA A 24 -11.51 9.71 9.27
C ALA A 24 -10.60 9.20 10.39
N LEU A 25 -9.76 10.08 10.94
CA LEU A 25 -9.10 9.78 12.20
C LEU A 25 -10.15 9.79 13.32
N ARG A 26 -10.32 8.66 14.01
CA ARG A 26 -11.25 8.52 15.14
C ARG A 26 -10.43 8.30 16.40
N VAL A 27 -10.47 9.26 17.32
CA VAL A 27 -9.65 9.25 18.53
C VAL A 27 -10.41 9.83 19.72
N THR A 28 -9.96 9.52 20.93
CA THR A 28 -10.49 10.12 22.16
C THR A 28 -10.08 11.59 22.26
N GLY A 29 -10.83 12.39 23.04
CA GLY A 29 -10.59 13.84 23.14
C GLY A 29 -9.18 14.24 23.59
N GLU A 30 -8.60 13.46 24.50
CA GLU A 30 -7.24 13.70 25.04
C GLU A 30 -6.13 13.20 24.12
N HIS A 31 -6.44 12.38 23.11
CA HIS A 31 -5.44 11.83 22.21
C HIS A 31 -4.80 12.94 21.38
N LYS A 32 -3.49 13.04 21.42
CA LYS A 32 -2.77 14.15 20.78
C LYS A 32 -2.46 13.83 19.33
N VAL A 33 -2.74 14.80 18.46
CA VAL A 33 -2.43 14.76 17.03
C VAL A 33 -1.39 15.83 16.73
N TYR A 34 -0.41 15.52 15.88
CA TYR A 34 0.62 16.50 15.52
C TYR A 34 0.07 17.49 14.50
N ALA A 35 -0.04 18.76 14.89
CA ALA A 35 -0.82 19.75 14.17
C ALA A 35 -0.21 21.17 14.17
N ILE A 36 -0.65 21.96 13.19
CA ILE A 36 -0.44 23.42 13.10
C ILE A 36 -1.82 24.08 13.15
N ARG A 37 -2.03 24.98 14.12
CA ARG A 37 -3.30 25.74 14.17
C ARG A 37 -3.41 26.73 13.02
N ALA A 38 -4.62 26.93 12.53
CA ALA A 38 -4.89 27.83 11.42
C ALA A 38 -4.40 29.26 11.68
N GLU A 39 -4.50 29.77 12.92
CA GLU A 39 -4.02 31.10 13.31
C GLU A 39 -2.50 31.23 13.41
N TRP A 40 -1.76 30.10 13.43
CA TRP A 40 -0.30 30.10 13.41
C TRP A 40 0.25 30.34 12.00
N VAL A 41 -0.54 30.05 10.97
CA VAL A 41 -0.14 30.23 9.57
C VAL A 41 -0.19 31.72 9.20
N ASN A 42 0.97 32.29 8.85
CA ASN A 42 1.02 33.69 8.45
C ASN A 42 0.38 33.89 7.05
N LYS A 43 -0.64 34.75 6.97
CA LYS A 43 -1.40 35.02 5.73
C LYS A 43 -0.60 35.81 4.68
N HIS A 44 0.46 36.51 5.11
CA HIS A 44 1.34 37.22 4.19
C HIS A 44 2.42 36.27 3.67
N ARG A 45 2.30 35.86 2.40
CA ARG A 45 3.34 35.06 1.72
C ARG A 45 4.62 35.88 1.64
N SER A 46 5.65 35.49 2.39
CA SER A 46 7.00 36.00 2.19
C SER A 46 7.59 35.41 0.90
N ARG A 47 8.58 36.08 0.31
CA ARG A 47 9.36 35.53 -0.82
C ARG A 47 10.05 34.21 -0.46
N ASP A 48 10.24 33.93 0.83
CA ASP A 48 11.04 32.82 1.38
C ASP A 48 10.19 31.61 1.85
N GLY A 49 8.90 31.56 1.52
CA GLY A 49 8.03 30.44 1.87
C GLY A 49 7.12 30.67 3.08
N LEU A 50 6.62 29.56 3.64
CA LEU A 50 5.67 29.53 4.76
C LEU A 50 6.39 29.85 6.08
N ARG A 51 5.94 30.91 6.78
CA ARG A 51 6.37 31.21 8.15
C ARG A 51 5.22 30.96 9.12
N LEU A 52 5.49 30.24 10.19
CA LEU A 52 4.56 30.02 11.28
C LEU A 52 4.85 30.99 12.43
N ARG A 53 3.81 31.42 13.14
CA ARG A 53 3.95 32.21 14.38
C ARG A 53 4.42 31.35 15.56
N HIS A 54 4.11 30.06 15.50
CA HIS A 54 4.47 29.06 16.49
C HIS A 54 4.90 27.78 15.77
N GLU A 55 5.77 27.01 16.40
CA GLU A 55 6.14 25.69 15.90
C GLU A 55 4.94 24.73 15.97
N PRO A 56 4.89 23.70 15.10
CA PRO A 56 3.88 22.65 15.21
C PRO A 56 3.94 21.97 16.58
N ALA A 57 2.79 21.48 17.05
CA ALA A 57 2.68 20.92 18.39
C ALA A 57 1.74 19.72 18.43
N TRP A 58 1.85 18.94 19.51
CA TRP A 58 0.92 17.89 19.87
C TRP A 58 -0.33 18.50 20.50
N ILE A 59 -1.45 18.49 19.78
CA ILE A 59 -2.71 19.11 20.20
C ILE A 59 -3.74 18.01 20.51
N PRO A 60 -4.39 18.02 21.70
CA PRO A 60 -5.48 17.11 22.00
C PRO A 60 -6.59 17.20 20.93
N ALA A 61 -7.16 16.06 20.54
CA ALA A 61 -8.18 16.00 19.50
C ALA A 61 -9.38 16.92 19.76
N GLN A 62 -9.76 17.08 21.04
CA GLN A 62 -10.85 17.97 21.45
C GLN A 62 -10.57 19.47 21.29
N GLU A 63 -9.31 19.85 21.15
CA GLU A 63 -8.90 21.25 20.96
C GLU A 63 -8.64 21.63 19.50
N LEU A 64 -8.66 20.65 18.59
CA LEU A 64 -8.51 20.89 17.16
C LEU A 64 -9.76 21.57 16.59
N GLN A 65 -9.53 22.40 15.58
CA GLN A 65 -10.59 23.14 14.89
C GLN A 65 -10.56 22.88 13.39
N GLU A 66 -11.73 23.01 12.75
CA GLU A 66 -11.80 23.02 11.30
C GLU A 66 -10.89 24.11 10.72
N GLY A 67 -10.06 23.71 9.77
CA GLY A 67 -9.06 24.59 9.18
C GLY A 67 -7.66 24.52 9.77
N ASP A 68 -7.48 23.87 10.92
CA ASP A 68 -6.15 23.45 11.40
C ASP A 68 -5.51 22.46 10.41
N TYR A 69 -4.21 22.20 10.57
CA TYR A 69 -3.46 21.35 9.65
C TYR A 69 -2.84 20.17 10.39
N LEU A 70 -2.97 18.96 9.83
CA LEU A 70 -2.41 17.73 10.38
C LEU A 70 -1.18 17.30 9.60
N ALA A 71 -0.16 16.81 10.30
CA ALA A 71 1.03 16.23 9.67
C ALA A 71 0.68 14.93 8.93
N VAL A 72 1.06 14.84 7.67
CA VAL A 72 0.98 13.65 6.83
C VAL A 72 2.31 12.92 6.87
N ALA A 73 2.26 11.61 7.09
CA ALA A 73 3.44 10.75 7.10
C ALA A 73 3.19 9.48 6.28
N TYR A 74 4.30 8.84 5.90
CA TYR A 74 4.35 7.60 5.13
C TYR A 74 5.52 6.75 5.63
N ASP A 75 5.51 5.46 5.33
CA ASP A 75 6.67 4.59 5.61
C ASP A 75 7.82 4.95 4.66
N GLY A 76 8.85 5.61 5.19
CA GLY A 76 10.06 5.99 4.45
C GLY A 76 11.10 4.88 4.37
N THR A 77 10.84 3.68 4.93
CA THR A 77 11.79 2.59 4.94
C THR A 77 12.12 2.12 3.53
N LEU A 78 13.41 2.13 3.20
CA LEU A 78 13.93 1.62 1.94
C LEU A 78 14.73 0.34 2.18
N GLN A 79 14.52 -0.65 1.32
CA GLN A 79 15.41 -1.78 1.19
C GLN A 79 16.46 -1.43 0.12
N HIS A 80 17.72 -1.31 0.54
CA HIS A 80 18.84 -0.96 -0.35
C HIS A 80 19.54 -2.17 -0.95
N GLU A 81 19.32 -3.36 -0.38
CA GLU A 81 19.87 -4.62 -0.90
C GLU A 81 19.10 -5.06 -2.15
N GLU A 82 19.82 -5.69 -3.07
CA GLU A 82 19.22 -6.33 -4.23
C GLU A 82 18.22 -7.40 -3.78
N ILE A 83 17.03 -7.36 -4.35
CA ILE A 83 15.98 -8.33 -4.04
C ILE A 83 15.97 -9.38 -5.14
N VAL A 84 16.09 -10.64 -4.73
CA VAL A 84 15.92 -11.80 -5.60
C VAL A 84 14.69 -12.57 -5.14
N LEU A 85 13.66 -12.65 -5.99
CA LEU A 85 12.49 -13.47 -5.72
C LEU A 85 12.75 -14.89 -6.22
N ARG A 86 12.63 -15.88 -5.33
CA ARG A 86 12.71 -17.30 -5.68
C ARG A 86 11.32 -17.83 -5.97
N VAL A 87 11.03 -18.19 -7.21
CA VAL A 87 9.72 -18.70 -7.64
C VAL A 87 9.31 -19.93 -6.83
N SER A 88 10.27 -20.80 -6.50
CA SER A 88 10.09 -21.97 -5.64
C SER A 88 9.49 -21.65 -4.27
N ASP A 89 9.72 -20.46 -3.73
CA ASP A 89 9.25 -20.08 -2.38
C ASP A 89 7.75 -19.73 -2.37
N TYR A 90 7.15 -19.56 -3.55
CA TYR A 90 5.76 -19.13 -3.75
C TYR A 90 4.83 -20.22 -4.28
N ILE A 91 5.38 -21.37 -4.66
CA ILE A 91 4.64 -22.57 -5.07
C ILE A 91 4.77 -23.56 -3.90
N GLY A 92 3.66 -24.01 -3.29
CA GLY A 92 3.65 -24.89 -2.08
C GLY A 92 4.65 -26.04 -2.24
N ILE A 93 5.52 -26.44 -1.29
CA ILE A 93 5.47 -26.92 0.12
C ILE A 93 5.07 -28.39 0.28
N GLU A 94 5.97 -29.27 -0.17
CA GLU A 94 6.66 -30.28 0.66
C GLU A 94 8.08 -30.37 0.09
N THR A 95 9.10 -29.94 0.84
CA THR A 95 10.49 -30.21 0.46
C THR A 95 10.78 -31.65 0.88
N LEU A 96 10.53 -32.60 -0.02
CA LEU A 96 10.94 -33.98 0.21
C LEU A 96 12.47 -34.04 0.06
N TYR A 97 13.16 -34.13 1.19
CA TYR A 97 14.54 -34.59 1.24
C TYR A 97 14.53 -36.12 1.35
N GLU A 98 14.04 -36.81 0.32
CA GLU A 98 14.25 -38.26 0.21
C GLU A 98 15.41 -38.50 -0.76
N ASP A 99 16.58 -38.85 -0.19
CA ASP A 99 17.77 -39.44 -0.83
C ASP A 99 18.26 -38.84 -2.16
N THR A 100 17.78 -37.65 -2.54
CA THR A 100 18.08 -36.95 -3.79
C THR A 100 18.78 -35.64 -3.45
N GLU A 101 19.97 -35.42 -4.03
CA GLU A 101 20.82 -34.23 -3.79
C GLU A 101 20.21 -32.90 -4.28
N LEU A 102 18.95 -32.87 -4.73
CA LEU A 102 18.33 -31.72 -5.39
C LEU A 102 17.07 -31.23 -4.62
N PRO A 103 16.94 -29.92 -4.34
CA PRO A 103 15.74 -29.38 -3.70
C PRO A 103 14.52 -29.49 -4.63
N VAL A 104 13.47 -30.14 -4.13
CA VAL A 104 12.18 -30.31 -4.83
C VAL A 104 11.11 -29.44 -4.16
N ALA A 105 10.40 -28.62 -4.95
CA ALA A 105 9.20 -27.89 -4.55
C ALA A 105 7.95 -28.65 -5.03
N VAL A 106 7.06 -29.03 -4.10
CA VAL A 106 5.89 -29.88 -4.39
C VAL A 106 4.58 -29.13 -4.16
N THR A 107 3.90 -28.77 -5.24
CA THR A 107 2.54 -28.23 -5.16
C THR A 107 1.56 -29.38 -4.97
N ALA A 108 0.33 -29.09 -4.51
CA ALA A 108 -0.72 -30.11 -4.39
C ALA A 108 -1.03 -30.88 -5.70
N HIS A 109 -0.49 -30.44 -6.84
CA HIS A 109 -0.76 -31.00 -8.16
C HIS A 109 0.50 -31.35 -8.98
N SER A 110 1.71 -30.93 -8.59
CA SER A 110 2.95 -31.19 -9.34
C SER A 110 4.19 -30.97 -8.49
N ALA A 111 5.23 -31.78 -8.72
CA ALA A 111 6.56 -31.57 -8.17
C ALA A 111 7.46 -30.83 -9.17
N TYR A 112 8.37 -30.01 -8.65
CA TYR A 112 9.34 -29.24 -9.42
C TYR A 112 10.72 -29.35 -8.77
N ALA A 113 11.77 -29.55 -9.56
CA ALA A 113 13.15 -29.55 -9.06
C ALA A 113 13.90 -28.35 -9.64
N THR A 114 14.84 -27.80 -8.87
CA THR A 114 15.74 -26.76 -9.36
C THR A 114 17.01 -27.39 -9.93
N GLN A 115 17.29 -27.15 -11.20
CA GLN A 115 18.52 -27.61 -11.85
C GLN A 115 19.11 -26.47 -12.67
N ASN A 116 20.38 -26.13 -12.44
CA ASN A 116 21.08 -25.04 -13.12
C ASN A 116 20.33 -23.68 -13.06
N GLY A 117 19.77 -23.33 -11.90
CA GLY A 117 19.00 -22.10 -11.69
C GLY A 117 17.60 -22.08 -12.33
N LYS A 118 17.21 -23.17 -13.00
CA LYS A 118 15.90 -23.32 -13.63
C LYS A 118 15.01 -24.24 -12.81
N LEU A 119 13.73 -23.88 -12.71
CA LEU A 119 12.70 -24.72 -12.12
C LEU A 119 12.08 -25.59 -13.22
N GLN A 120 12.12 -26.91 -13.03
CA GLN A 120 11.62 -27.91 -13.98
C GLN A 120 10.61 -28.82 -13.32
N LYS A 121 9.53 -29.15 -14.02
CA LYS A 121 8.55 -30.10 -13.50
C LYS A 121 9.16 -31.50 -13.45
N VAL A 122 9.04 -32.15 -12.30
CA VAL A 122 9.37 -33.56 -12.14
C VAL A 122 8.10 -34.38 -12.40
N ALA A 123 8.18 -35.32 -13.32
CA ALA A 123 7.14 -36.34 -13.51
C ALA A 123 7.77 -37.67 -13.13
N ILE A 124 7.62 -38.09 -11.88
CA ILE A 124 8.21 -39.34 -11.37
C ILE A 124 7.21 -40.45 -11.68
N ASP A 125 7.60 -41.46 -12.45
CA ASP A 125 6.87 -42.72 -12.47
C ASP A 125 7.13 -43.53 -11.19
N GLY A 126 6.42 -44.65 -11.00
CA GLY A 126 6.64 -45.52 -9.83
C GLY A 126 8.04 -46.15 -9.74
N THR A 127 8.94 -45.84 -10.68
CA THR A 127 10.31 -46.35 -10.81
C THR A 127 11.38 -45.24 -10.81
N GLY A 128 11.00 -43.96 -10.72
CA GLY A 128 11.94 -42.83 -10.69
C GLY A 128 12.24 -42.15 -12.04
N ASP A 129 11.63 -42.60 -13.14
CA ASP A 129 11.89 -42.11 -14.50
C ASP A 129 10.88 -41.04 -14.96
N PHE A 130 11.32 -40.15 -15.88
CA PHE A 130 10.57 -38.98 -16.35
C PHE A 130 9.39 -39.34 -17.29
N LEU A 131 8.14 -39.16 -16.84
CA LEU A 131 6.94 -39.37 -17.67
C LEU A 131 6.44 -38.08 -18.37
N GLY A 132 6.80 -37.91 -19.64
CA GLY A 132 6.13 -36.98 -20.58
C GLY A 132 6.90 -35.73 -20.98
N LYS A 133 6.27 -34.86 -21.77
CA LYS A 133 6.87 -33.61 -22.27
C LYS A 133 6.99 -32.62 -21.11
N ALA A 134 8.22 -32.45 -20.59
CA ALA A 134 8.49 -31.50 -19.52
C ALA A 134 8.02 -30.09 -19.94
N PRO A 135 7.29 -29.34 -19.09
CA PRO A 135 7.10 -27.91 -19.26
C PRO A 135 8.46 -27.22 -19.42
N LEU A 136 8.50 -26.13 -20.18
CA LEU A 136 9.74 -25.38 -20.36
C LEU A 136 10.31 -24.94 -19.00
N PRO A 137 11.62 -25.13 -18.77
CA PRO A 137 12.28 -24.67 -17.56
C PRO A 137 12.11 -23.15 -17.39
N LEU A 138 11.52 -22.70 -16.29
CA LEU A 138 11.46 -21.28 -15.94
C LEU A 138 12.64 -20.88 -15.07
N ASN A 139 13.01 -19.60 -15.06
CA ASN A 139 14.00 -19.09 -14.09
C ASN A 139 13.43 -19.21 -12.68
N ASN A 140 14.22 -19.78 -11.76
CA ASN A 140 13.81 -19.83 -10.35
C ASN A 140 14.16 -18.53 -9.61
N GLU A 141 15.29 -17.91 -9.93
CA GLU A 141 15.73 -16.66 -9.31
C GLU A 141 15.42 -15.47 -10.22
N LEU A 142 14.65 -14.52 -9.70
CA LEU A 142 14.23 -13.33 -10.40
C LEU A 142 14.81 -12.10 -9.70
N LEU A 143 15.83 -11.47 -10.31
CA LEU A 143 16.32 -10.18 -9.85
C LEU A 143 15.22 -9.13 -10.02
N VAL A 144 14.90 -8.41 -8.95
CA VAL A 144 13.92 -7.32 -8.99
C VAL A 144 14.57 -6.07 -9.55
N ASP A 145 14.48 -5.91 -10.87
CA ASP A 145 14.92 -4.74 -11.61
C ASP A 145 13.72 -3.94 -12.17
N GLU A 146 14.00 -2.85 -12.89
CA GLU A 146 12.96 -1.96 -13.43
C GLU A 146 12.00 -2.68 -14.38
N ASP A 147 12.48 -3.61 -15.20
CA ASP A 147 11.65 -4.33 -16.16
C ASP A 147 10.72 -5.32 -15.45
N LEU A 148 11.23 -6.04 -14.44
CA LEU A 148 10.39 -6.93 -13.62
C LEU A 148 9.34 -6.13 -12.83
N CYS A 149 9.73 -4.99 -12.24
CA CYS A 149 8.80 -4.07 -11.58
C CYS A 149 7.73 -3.55 -12.54
N TYR A 150 8.12 -3.15 -13.75
CA TYR A 150 7.18 -2.70 -14.78
C TYR A 150 6.18 -3.80 -15.17
N LEU A 151 6.63 -5.04 -15.35
CA LEU A 151 5.78 -6.21 -15.56
C LEU A 151 4.79 -6.41 -14.41
N PHE A 152 5.25 -6.32 -13.16
CA PHE A 152 4.40 -6.43 -11.98
C PHE A 152 3.33 -5.33 -11.94
N GLY A 153 3.68 -4.10 -12.32
CA GLY A 153 2.74 -3.00 -12.47
C GLY A 153 1.62 -3.30 -13.47
N ARG A 154 1.98 -3.71 -14.70
CA ARG A 154 1.00 -4.09 -15.74
C ARG A 154 0.12 -5.26 -15.29
N TYR A 155 0.69 -6.25 -14.61
CA TYR A 155 -0.09 -7.37 -14.07
C TYR A 155 -1.06 -6.92 -12.97
N LEU A 156 -0.66 -6.02 -12.08
CA LEU A 156 -1.52 -5.53 -11.00
C LEU A 156 -2.77 -4.82 -11.54
N GLY A 157 -2.66 -4.12 -12.67
CA GLY A 157 -3.82 -3.56 -13.36
C GLY A 157 -4.56 -4.59 -14.22
N ASP A 158 -4.09 -4.79 -15.45
CA ASP A 158 -4.76 -5.60 -16.49
C ASP A 158 -4.52 -7.12 -16.42
N GLY A 159 -3.71 -7.57 -15.48
CA GLY A 159 -3.36 -8.99 -15.34
C GLY A 159 -4.46 -9.84 -14.70
N CYS A 160 -4.56 -11.10 -15.09
CA CYS A 160 -5.39 -12.10 -14.41
C CYS A 160 -4.74 -13.49 -14.39
N ILE A 161 -5.08 -14.27 -13.37
CA ILE A 161 -4.74 -15.70 -13.31
C ILE A 161 -5.65 -16.46 -14.25
N VAL A 162 -5.04 -17.23 -15.14
CA VAL A 162 -5.74 -18.20 -15.98
C VAL A 162 -5.86 -19.49 -15.18
N HIS A 163 -7.05 -20.09 -15.16
CA HIS A 163 -7.28 -21.37 -14.49
C HIS A 163 -7.54 -22.47 -15.50
N ARG A 164 -7.22 -23.72 -15.14
CA ARG A 164 -7.66 -24.87 -15.94
C ARG A 164 -9.19 -24.95 -15.92
N THR A 165 -9.76 -25.36 -17.05
CA THR A 165 -11.21 -25.47 -17.25
C THR A 165 -11.90 -26.17 -16.07
N LYS A 166 -12.87 -25.47 -15.45
CA LYS A 166 -13.68 -25.97 -14.32
C LYS A 166 -12.89 -26.29 -13.04
N THR A 167 -11.73 -25.67 -12.82
CA THR A 167 -10.94 -25.83 -11.59
C THR A 167 -10.39 -24.48 -11.12
N ASP A 168 -9.95 -24.39 -9.86
CA ASP A 168 -9.21 -23.23 -9.33
C ASP A 168 -7.68 -23.40 -9.43
N ILE A 169 -7.22 -24.37 -10.23
CA ILE A 169 -5.80 -24.65 -10.45
C ILE A 169 -5.27 -23.64 -11.48
N PRO A 170 -4.24 -22.84 -11.14
CA PRO A 170 -3.60 -21.94 -12.09
C PRO A 170 -3.02 -22.71 -13.28
N ALA A 171 -3.26 -22.18 -14.48
CA ALA A 171 -2.66 -22.64 -15.73
C ALA A 171 -1.64 -21.64 -16.28
N GLY A 172 -1.60 -20.42 -15.73
CA GLY A 172 -0.82 -19.34 -16.27
C GLY A 172 -1.31 -17.96 -15.84
N ILE A 173 -0.79 -16.95 -16.53
CA ILE A 173 -1.26 -15.57 -16.42
C ILE A 173 -1.65 -15.05 -17.80
N LYS A 174 -2.47 -14.01 -17.79
CA LYS A 174 -2.84 -13.25 -18.98
C LYS A 174 -2.82 -11.76 -18.64
N ILE A 175 -2.29 -10.92 -19.51
CA ILE A 175 -2.36 -9.45 -19.38
C ILE A 175 -3.04 -8.90 -20.64
N VAL A 176 -4.01 -8.02 -20.45
CA VAL A 176 -4.82 -7.44 -21.53
C VAL A 176 -4.25 -6.08 -21.94
N PHE A 177 -4.24 -5.79 -23.23
CA PHE A 177 -3.79 -4.52 -23.80
C PHE A 177 -4.80 -4.04 -24.83
N ASN A 178 -5.04 -2.74 -24.92
CA ASN A 178 -5.79 -2.16 -26.02
C ASN A 178 -5.09 -2.44 -27.36
N THR A 179 -5.82 -2.44 -28.47
CA THR A 179 -5.22 -2.59 -29.80
C THR A 179 -4.20 -1.49 -30.14
N SER A 180 -4.32 -0.30 -29.54
CA SER A 180 -3.33 0.77 -29.67
C SER A 180 -2.03 0.54 -28.88
N GLU A 181 -2.01 -0.41 -27.93
CA GLU A 181 -0.89 -0.69 -27.02
C GLU A 181 -0.09 -1.93 -27.47
N LEU A 182 -0.13 -2.30 -28.76
CA LEU A 182 0.63 -3.45 -29.26
C LEU A 182 2.14 -3.36 -28.94
N PRO A 183 2.83 -2.21 -29.06
CA PRO A 183 4.24 -2.11 -28.66
C PRO A 183 4.48 -2.43 -27.17
N ASP A 184 3.55 -2.05 -26.29
CA ASP A 184 3.64 -2.36 -24.87
C ASP A 184 3.40 -3.85 -24.59
N ALA A 185 2.50 -4.49 -25.34
CA ALA A 185 2.29 -5.93 -25.29
C ALA A 185 3.53 -6.72 -25.73
N GLU A 186 4.19 -6.28 -26.82
CA GLU A 186 5.44 -6.86 -27.32
C GLU A 186 6.58 -6.70 -26.30
N ARG A 187 6.72 -5.51 -25.71
CA ARG A 187 7.69 -5.28 -24.63
C ARG A 187 7.45 -6.19 -23.44
N ILE A 188 6.20 -6.32 -22.98
CA ILE A 188 5.85 -7.17 -21.84
C ILE A 188 6.11 -8.65 -22.16
N ALA A 189 5.84 -9.10 -23.38
CA ALA A 189 6.17 -10.46 -23.81
C ALA A 189 7.69 -10.71 -23.76
N ALA A 190 8.51 -9.76 -24.24
CA ALA A 190 9.96 -9.84 -24.18
C ALA A 190 10.50 -9.88 -22.73
N ILE A 191 9.96 -9.05 -21.84
CA ILE A 191 10.34 -9.05 -20.42
C ILE A 191 9.98 -10.39 -19.77
N ILE A 192 8.81 -10.96 -20.07
CA ILE A 192 8.41 -12.28 -19.57
C ILE A 192 9.41 -13.35 -20.03
N GLU A 193 9.81 -13.34 -21.30
CA GLU A 193 10.76 -14.31 -21.85
C GLU A 193 12.15 -14.18 -21.22
N ASP A 194 12.65 -12.95 -21.05
CA ASP A 194 13.93 -12.67 -20.40
C ASP A 194 13.90 -13.08 -18.91
N LYS A 195 12.94 -12.56 -18.15
CA LYS A 195 12.88 -12.71 -16.69
C LYS A 195 12.42 -14.08 -16.26
N LEU A 196 11.33 -14.60 -16.83
CA LEU A 196 10.75 -15.86 -16.41
C LEU A 196 11.30 -17.04 -17.21
N GLY A 197 11.95 -16.82 -18.36
CA GLY A 197 12.49 -17.90 -19.18
C GLY A 197 11.41 -18.75 -19.87
N VAL A 198 10.18 -18.24 -19.99
CA VAL A 198 9.05 -18.93 -20.63
C VAL A 198 8.45 -18.07 -21.74
N PRO A 199 7.99 -18.68 -22.85
CA PRO A 199 7.43 -17.94 -23.98
C PRO A 199 6.12 -17.25 -23.60
N ALA A 200 5.94 -16.04 -24.12
CA ALA A 200 4.71 -15.27 -24.00
C ALA A 200 4.06 -15.11 -25.39
N SER A 201 2.83 -15.58 -25.55
CA SER A 201 2.12 -15.48 -26.84
C SER A 201 1.16 -14.29 -26.85
N ILE A 202 1.26 -13.43 -27.85
CA ILE A 202 0.34 -12.32 -28.08
C ILE A 202 -0.78 -12.79 -29.01
N LYS A 203 -2.03 -12.61 -28.60
CA LYS A 203 -3.21 -13.02 -29.37
C LYS A 203 -4.20 -11.87 -29.49
N LEU A 204 -4.61 -11.54 -30.71
CA LEU A 204 -5.73 -10.65 -30.93
C LEU A 204 -7.02 -11.33 -30.45
N SER A 205 -7.85 -10.60 -29.71
CA SER A 205 -9.12 -11.12 -29.22
C SER A 205 -10.07 -11.46 -30.37
N SER A 206 -11.01 -12.37 -30.14
CA SER A 206 -12.02 -12.73 -31.17
C SER A 206 -12.94 -11.58 -31.57
N THR A 207 -12.98 -10.51 -30.77
CA THR A 207 -13.72 -9.29 -31.10
C THR A 207 -12.84 -8.20 -31.74
N GLU A 208 -11.55 -8.48 -31.93
CA GLU A 208 -10.54 -7.57 -32.51
C GLU A 208 -10.40 -6.24 -31.75
N ARG A 209 -10.69 -6.25 -30.44
CA ARG A 209 -10.72 -5.03 -29.60
C ARG A 209 -9.57 -4.91 -28.61
N TRP A 210 -8.83 -5.99 -28.38
CA TRP A 210 -7.70 -6.02 -27.46
C TRP A 210 -6.73 -7.14 -27.83
N TYR A 211 -5.49 -7.04 -27.36
CA TYR A 211 -4.51 -8.10 -27.35
C TYR A 211 -4.46 -8.76 -25.97
N ASP A 212 -4.37 -10.09 -25.95
CA ASP A 212 -4.04 -10.84 -24.75
C ASP A 212 -2.59 -11.33 -24.85
N VAL A 213 -1.74 -10.96 -23.89
CA VAL A 213 -0.44 -11.59 -23.68
C VAL A 213 -0.63 -12.78 -22.75
N TRP A 214 -0.43 -13.99 -23.27
CA TRP A 214 -0.65 -15.26 -22.57
C TRP A 214 0.66 -15.93 -22.18
N VAL A 215 0.76 -16.36 -20.93
CA VAL A 215 1.83 -17.23 -20.43
C VAL A 215 1.21 -18.52 -19.93
N ASN A 216 1.37 -19.62 -20.69
CA ASN A 216 0.82 -20.93 -20.33
C ASN A 216 1.80 -21.71 -19.45
N SER A 217 1.99 -21.24 -18.21
CA SER A 217 2.88 -21.86 -17.24
C SER A 217 2.22 -21.90 -15.86
N MET A 218 1.93 -23.10 -15.37
CA MET A 218 1.33 -23.30 -14.04
C MET A 218 2.19 -22.73 -12.90
N PRO A 219 3.53 -22.95 -12.86
CA PRO A 219 4.40 -22.32 -11.86
C PRO A 219 4.31 -20.79 -11.86
N VAL A 220 4.27 -20.17 -13.05
CA VAL A 220 4.11 -18.71 -13.16
C VAL A 220 2.74 -18.29 -12.62
N GLY A 221 1.67 -19.03 -12.94
CA GLY A 221 0.34 -18.77 -12.40
C GLY A 221 0.29 -18.88 -10.87
N GLU A 222 0.90 -19.90 -10.28
CA GLU A 222 0.99 -20.05 -8.82
C GLU A 222 1.84 -18.97 -8.16
N PHE A 223 3.00 -18.65 -8.74
CA PHE A 223 3.88 -17.56 -8.28
C PHE A 223 3.14 -16.22 -8.21
N PHE A 224 2.52 -15.78 -9.31
CA PHE A 224 1.79 -14.51 -9.36
C PHE A 224 0.56 -14.52 -8.44
N LYS A 225 -0.14 -15.66 -8.34
CA LYS A 225 -1.30 -15.82 -7.44
C LYS A 225 -0.88 -15.71 -5.97
N SER A 226 0.25 -16.30 -5.60
CA SER A 226 0.80 -16.27 -4.24
C SER A 226 1.32 -14.86 -3.88
N LEU A 227 2.13 -14.28 -4.77
CA LEU A 227 2.79 -12.99 -4.57
C LEU A 227 1.78 -11.83 -4.52
N PHE A 228 0.89 -11.74 -5.50
CA PHE A 228 -0.03 -10.60 -5.64
C PHE A 228 -1.46 -10.90 -5.20
N GLY A 229 -1.85 -12.17 -5.05
CA GLY A 229 -3.26 -12.56 -4.89
C GLY A 229 -3.96 -12.81 -6.22
N HIS A 230 -5.27 -13.03 -6.15
CA HIS A 230 -6.13 -13.34 -7.30
C HIS A 230 -7.43 -12.56 -7.23
N TYR A 231 -7.99 -12.24 -8.40
CA TYR A 231 -9.08 -11.27 -8.60
C TYR A 231 -8.67 -9.82 -8.29
N SER A 232 -9.21 -8.87 -9.05
CA SER A 232 -8.89 -7.44 -8.91
C SER A 232 -9.08 -6.93 -7.48
N TYR A 233 -10.13 -7.36 -6.79
CA TYR A 233 -10.48 -6.95 -5.43
C TYR A 233 -9.65 -7.62 -4.31
N ARG A 234 -8.72 -8.55 -4.63
CA ARG A 234 -7.76 -9.10 -3.64
C ARG A 234 -6.30 -8.99 -4.07
N LYS A 235 -6.02 -8.31 -5.19
CA LYS A 235 -4.64 -7.98 -5.56
C LYS A 235 -3.99 -7.09 -4.49
N ARG A 236 -2.72 -7.32 -4.19
CA ARG A 236 -1.93 -6.53 -3.22
C ARG A 236 -0.49 -6.43 -3.67
N ILE A 237 0.19 -5.35 -3.27
CA ILE A 237 1.63 -5.20 -3.39
C ILE A 237 2.26 -5.79 -2.11
N PRO A 238 3.10 -6.83 -2.20
CA PRO A 238 3.76 -7.41 -1.03
C PRO A 238 4.74 -6.43 -0.39
N THR A 239 4.99 -6.56 0.92
CA THR A 239 5.85 -5.65 1.70
C THR A 239 7.24 -5.45 1.11
N ALA A 240 7.85 -6.51 0.56
CA ALA A 240 9.14 -6.42 -0.12
C ALA A 240 9.12 -5.42 -1.28
N LEU A 241 8.03 -5.38 -2.06
CA LEU A 241 7.87 -4.43 -3.16
C LEU A 241 7.45 -3.03 -2.66
N MET A 242 6.80 -2.93 -1.50
CA MET A 242 6.44 -1.65 -0.89
C MET A 242 7.67 -0.83 -0.41
N ARG A 243 8.80 -1.50 -0.18
CA ARG A 243 10.04 -0.91 0.34
C ARG A 243 11.14 -0.75 -0.71
N LEU A 244 10.82 -0.96 -1.98
CA LEU A 244 11.79 -0.82 -3.07
C LEU A 244 12.38 0.59 -3.14
N PRO A 245 13.61 0.76 -3.64
CA PRO A 245 14.16 2.05 -4.04
C PRO A 245 13.26 2.79 -5.02
N ASP A 246 13.44 4.11 -5.10
CA ASP A 246 12.55 4.99 -5.86
C ASP A 246 12.43 4.63 -7.35
N HIS A 247 13.54 4.31 -8.01
CA HIS A 247 13.54 3.95 -9.44
C HIS A 247 12.72 2.68 -9.74
N LEU A 248 12.87 1.63 -8.93
CA LEU A 248 12.10 0.39 -9.05
C LEU A 248 10.61 0.61 -8.72
N THR A 249 10.34 1.42 -7.70
CA THR A 249 8.98 1.82 -7.33
C THR A 249 8.31 2.59 -8.47
N ARG A 250 9.04 3.50 -9.09
CA ARG A 250 8.58 4.29 -10.23
C ARG A 250 8.28 3.39 -11.43
N ALA A 251 9.12 2.39 -11.71
CA ALA A 251 8.87 1.41 -12.76
C ALA A 251 7.60 0.57 -12.50
N LEU A 252 7.38 0.14 -11.26
CA LEU A 252 6.16 -0.58 -10.84
C LEU A 252 4.91 0.29 -11.00
N LEU A 253 4.97 1.54 -10.53
CA LEU A 253 3.85 2.48 -10.67
C LEU A 253 3.60 2.84 -12.14
N ARG A 254 4.65 3.01 -12.96
CA ARG A 254 4.52 3.24 -14.40
C ARG A 254 3.70 2.14 -15.07
N GLY A 255 4.05 0.87 -14.82
CA GLY A 255 3.28 -0.26 -15.34
C GLY A 255 1.81 -0.22 -14.89
N LEU A 256 1.55 0.09 -13.62
CA LEU A 256 0.18 0.13 -13.11
C LEU A 256 -0.63 1.32 -13.67
N PHE A 257 -0.03 2.51 -13.79
CA PHE A 257 -0.67 3.69 -14.36
C PHE A 257 -0.95 3.55 -15.86
N GLN A 258 -0.11 2.82 -16.59
CA GLN A 258 -0.38 2.53 -18.00
C GLN A 258 -1.53 1.53 -18.20
N ALA A 259 -1.82 0.70 -17.20
CA ALA A 259 -2.97 -0.21 -17.22
C ALA A 259 -4.28 0.49 -16.80
N ASP A 260 -4.32 1.05 -15.58
CA ASP A 260 -5.56 1.56 -14.95
C ASP A 260 -5.59 3.09 -14.76
N GLY A 261 -4.53 3.78 -15.18
CA GLY A 261 -4.41 5.23 -15.03
C GLY A 261 -5.04 6.00 -16.20
N TYR A 262 -5.26 7.29 -15.97
CA TYR A 262 -5.82 8.18 -16.97
C TYR A 262 -5.30 9.62 -16.81
N ILE A 263 -5.35 10.36 -17.91
CA ILE A 263 -5.20 11.82 -17.94
C ILE A 263 -6.56 12.44 -18.23
N SER A 264 -6.96 13.44 -17.44
CA SER A 264 -8.18 14.22 -17.65
C SER A 264 -7.90 15.70 -17.44
N GLY A 265 -7.74 16.44 -18.54
CA GLY A 265 -7.30 17.84 -18.50
C GLY A 265 -5.94 17.96 -17.80
N SER A 266 -5.89 18.76 -16.73
CA SER A 266 -4.69 18.96 -15.90
C SER A 266 -4.53 17.95 -14.77
N TYR A 267 -5.25 16.82 -14.81
CA TYR A 267 -5.21 15.79 -13.78
C TYR A 267 -4.65 14.50 -14.32
N ILE A 268 -3.77 13.90 -13.54
CA ILE A 268 -3.37 12.50 -13.64
C ILE A 268 -4.15 11.74 -12.56
N GLY A 269 -4.65 10.55 -12.89
CA GLY A 269 -5.40 9.76 -11.92
C GLY A 269 -5.44 8.28 -12.23
N MET A 270 -6.07 7.55 -11.32
CA MET A 270 -6.27 6.11 -11.40
C MET A 270 -7.58 5.76 -10.69
N LEU A 271 -8.30 4.75 -11.18
CA LEU A 271 -9.51 4.24 -10.56
C LEU A 271 -9.39 2.74 -10.32
N LEU A 272 -9.37 2.32 -9.06
CA LEU A 272 -9.24 0.92 -8.67
C LEU A 272 -10.51 0.44 -7.95
N SER A 273 -10.81 -0.86 -8.04
CA SER A 273 -11.91 -1.51 -7.31
C SER A 273 -11.47 -2.16 -6.00
N ASN A 274 -10.24 -1.88 -5.59
CA ASN A 274 -9.58 -2.51 -4.45
C ASN A 274 -8.99 -1.45 -3.52
N ARG A 275 -9.52 -1.40 -2.28
CA ARG A 275 -9.15 -0.39 -1.29
C ARG A 275 -7.71 -0.55 -0.80
N GLU A 276 -7.27 -1.79 -0.59
CA GLU A 276 -5.93 -2.09 -0.11
C GLU A 276 -4.91 -1.65 -1.15
N LEU A 277 -5.06 -2.11 -2.40
CA LEU A 277 -4.18 -1.74 -3.49
C LEU A 277 -4.17 -0.22 -3.72
N ALA A 278 -5.34 0.43 -3.68
CA ALA A 278 -5.41 1.89 -3.81
C ALA A 278 -4.70 2.63 -2.67
N THR A 279 -4.75 2.11 -1.44
CA THR A 279 -4.01 2.67 -0.31
C THR A 279 -2.51 2.45 -0.48
N GLN A 280 -2.08 1.27 -0.91
CA GLN A 280 -0.67 0.95 -1.18
C GLN A 280 -0.08 1.85 -2.26
N VAL A 281 -0.78 2.02 -3.39
CA VAL A 281 -0.37 2.94 -4.46
C VAL A 281 -0.26 4.37 -3.94
N HIS A 282 -1.22 4.83 -3.13
CA HIS A 282 -1.17 6.15 -2.51
C HIS A 282 0.05 6.33 -1.60
N GLN A 283 0.39 5.32 -0.79
CA GLN A 283 1.58 5.36 0.08
C GLN A 283 2.88 5.40 -0.74
N LEU A 284 2.98 4.62 -1.82
CA LEU A 284 4.15 4.67 -2.71
C LEU A 284 4.30 6.02 -3.40
N LEU A 285 3.19 6.62 -3.86
CA LEU A 285 3.19 7.96 -4.45
C LEU A 285 3.62 9.02 -3.43
N LEU A 286 3.11 8.95 -2.19
CA LEU A 286 3.53 9.86 -1.10
C LEU A 286 5.03 9.75 -0.84
N ARG A 287 5.57 8.53 -0.78
CA ARG A 287 7.00 8.25 -0.56
C ARG A 287 7.87 8.82 -1.68
N LEU A 288 7.43 8.70 -2.93
CA LEU A 288 8.10 9.33 -4.09
C LEU A 288 7.95 10.86 -4.12
N GLY A 289 7.28 11.46 -3.13
CA GLY A 289 7.09 12.90 -3.09
C GLY A 289 5.93 13.40 -3.94
N TYR A 290 4.97 12.56 -4.34
CA TYR A 290 3.74 13.01 -5.00
C TYR A 290 2.56 12.98 -4.06
N PHE A 291 1.76 14.04 -4.05
CA PHE A 291 0.55 14.09 -3.25
C PHE A 291 -0.67 13.81 -4.13
N PHE A 292 -1.24 12.61 -4.01
CA PHE A 292 -2.49 12.25 -4.70
C PHE A 292 -3.66 12.36 -3.72
N SER A 293 -4.72 13.06 -4.13
CA SER A 293 -6.02 12.96 -3.47
C SER A 293 -6.58 11.55 -3.62
N ILE A 294 -6.96 10.93 -2.52
CA ILE A 294 -7.61 9.61 -2.51
C ILE A 294 -9.06 9.74 -2.03
N LYS A 295 -10.01 9.10 -2.72
CA LYS A 295 -11.45 9.14 -2.38
C LYS A 295 -12.17 7.87 -2.82
N GLU A 296 -13.16 7.44 -2.04
CA GLU A 296 -14.16 6.53 -2.56
C GLU A 296 -15.07 7.28 -3.56
N ASN A 297 -15.27 6.68 -4.72
CA ASN A 297 -16.03 7.23 -5.83
C ASN A 297 -16.88 6.15 -6.50
N THR A 298 -17.60 5.40 -5.67
CA THR A 298 -18.54 4.39 -6.10
C THR A 298 -19.75 5.07 -6.76
N HIS A 299 -19.98 4.77 -8.05
CA HIS A 299 -21.16 5.29 -8.75
C HIS A 299 -22.45 4.77 -8.08
N LYS A 300 -23.52 5.57 -8.03
CA LYS A 300 -24.79 5.18 -7.39
C LYS A 300 -25.40 3.88 -7.94
N LEU A 301 -25.14 3.58 -9.22
CA LEU A 301 -25.57 2.34 -9.89
C LEU A 301 -24.47 1.26 -9.92
N GLY A 302 -23.31 1.53 -9.33
CA GLY A 302 -22.18 0.60 -9.27
C GLY A 302 -22.44 -0.50 -8.26
N LYS A 303 -22.14 -1.75 -8.63
CA LYS A 303 -22.27 -2.92 -7.74
C LYS A 303 -21.05 -3.12 -6.84
N HIS A 304 -19.93 -2.49 -7.17
CA HIS A 304 -18.66 -2.66 -6.49
C HIS A 304 -18.05 -1.31 -6.13
N PRO A 305 -17.35 -1.20 -4.98
CA PRO A 305 -16.66 0.02 -4.61
C PRO A 305 -15.63 0.43 -5.66
N ALA A 306 -15.46 1.74 -5.85
CA ALA A 306 -14.44 2.29 -6.73
C ALA A 306 -13.68 3.39 -5.99
N TYR A 307 -12.38 3.42 -6.21
CA TYR A 307 -11.42 4.19 -5.42
C TYR A 307 -10.55 5.02 -6.35
N ARG A 308 -10.65 6.34 -6.24
CA ARG A 308 -9.99 7.29 -7.14
C ARG A 308 -8.78 7.92 -6.47
N LEU A 309 -7.63 7.81 -7.13
CA LEU A 309 -6.44 8.60 -6.85
C LEU A 309 -6.30 9.69 -7.91
N THR A 310 -6.02 10.93 -7.53
CA THR A 310 -5.82 12.04 -8.49
C THR A 310 -4.80 13.05 -7.99
N ALA A 311 -3.92 13.52 -8.87
CA ALA A 311 -3.06 14.68 -8.64
C ALA A 311 -3.20 15.69 -9.78
N VAL A 312 -2.91 16.95 -9.47
CA VAL A 312 -2.84 18.02 -10.47
C VAL A 312 -1.46 18.05 -11.13
N ALA A 313 -1.40 18.45 -12.39
CA ALA A 313 -0.15 18.53 -13.14
C ALA A 313 0.90 19.47 -12.51
N SER A 314 0.47 20.47 -11.73
CA SER A 314 1.41 21.33 -10.99
C SER A 314 2.17 20.61 -9.86
N GLU A 315 1.68 19.44 -9.41
CA GLU A 315 2.27 18.65 -8.33
C GLU A 315 2.92 17.35 -8.83
N ALA A 316 2.55 16.87 -10.02
CA ALA A 316 2.99 15.59 -10.57
C ALA A 316 3.28 15.66 -12.08
N GLY A 317 3.75 16.81 -12.57
CA GLY A 317 3.86 17.09 -14.00
C GLY A 317 4.80 16.15 -14.75
N ASP A 318 5.89 15.75 -14.11
CA ASP A 318 6.85 14.78 -14.65
C ASP A 318 6.26 13.36 -14.80
N LEU A 319 5.24 13.02 -14.02
CA LEU A 319 4.54 11.73 -14.16
C LEU A 319 3.70 11.65 -15.45
N PHE A 320 3.30 12.77 -16.05
CA PHE A 320 2.59 12.73 -17.34
C PHE A 320 3.49 12.18 -18.43
N ALA A 321 4.72 12.68 -18.49
CA ALA A 321 5.72 12.22 -19.44
C ALA A 321 6.17 10.79 -19.09
N ASP A 322 6.48 10.53 -17.82
CA ASP A 322 7.02 9.23 -17.42
C ASP A 322 6.01 8.08 -17.49
N PHE A 323 4.75 8.32 -17.11
CA PHE A 323 3.74 7.27 -17.08
C PHE A 323 2.94 7.17 -18.37
N PHE A 324 2.69 8.28 -19.06
CA PHE A 324 1.81 8.30 -20.24
C PHE A 324 2.48 8.78 -21.53
N ASN A 325 3.80 8.99 -21.53
CA ASN A 325 4.55 9.53 -22.67
C ASN A 325 3.91 10.81 -23.25
N THR A 326 3.34 11.64 -22.38
CA THR A 326 2.54 12.81 -22.76
C THR A 326 3.04 14.05 -22.02
N ASP A 327 3.17 15.17 -22.73
CA ASP A 327 3.50 16.46 -22.12
C ASP A 327 2.32 17.06 -21.37
N VAL A 328 2.62 17.89 -20.37
CA VAL A 328 1.59 18.59 -19.59
C VAL A 328 0.84 19.61 -20.46
N LEU A 329 -0.45 19.37 -20.68
CA LEU A 329 -1.35 20.30 -21.34
C LEU A 329 -1.90 21.33 -20.32
N LEU A 330 -1.24 22.50 -20.22
CA LEU A 330 -1.68 23.80 -19.62
C LEU A 330 -1.07 24.28 -18.27
N LYS A 331 -1.18 25.62 -18.10
CA LYS A 331 -0.54 26.50 -17.09
C LYS A 331 -0.95 26.19 -15.63
N PRO A 332 0.01 26.17 -14.68
CA PRO A 332 -0.22 25.76 -13.29
C PRO A 332 -0.94 26.85 -12.50
N HIS A 333 -2.27 26.79 -12.38
CA HIS A 333 -3.04 27.68 -11.49
C HIS A 333 -3.95 26.88 -10.56
N SER A 334 -3.38 25.90 -9.84
CA SER A 334 -4.00 25.34 -8.65
C SER A 334 -3.11 25.59 -7.44
N ALA A 335 -3.70 26.18 -6.39
CA ALA A 335 -3.03 26.25 -5.10
C ALA A 335 -2.79 24.83 -4.58
N LYS A 336 -1.58 24.57 -4.05
CA LYS A 336 -1.25 23.31 -3.36
C LYS A 336 -2.33 23.02 -2.32
N ILE A 337 -2.73 21.75 -2.22
CA ILE A 337 -3.75 21.32 -1.25
C ILE A 337 -3.19 21.09 0.16
N TYR A 338 -1.87 21.15 0.30
CA TYR A 338 -1.10 20.99 1.53
C TYR A 338 -0.11 22.15 1.72
N LEU A 339 0.39 22.28 2.95
CA LEU A 339 1.52 23.13 3.31
C LEU A 339 2.78 22.28 3.46
N GLU A 340 3.95 22.85 3.18
CA GLU A 340 5.26 22.21 3.44
C GLU A 340 5.95 22.97 4.57
N TYR A 341 6.34 22.26 5.63
CA TYR A 341 7.08 22.81 6.76
C TYR A 341 7.83 21.69 7.48
N GLY A 342 9.11 21.91 7.79
CA GLY A 342 9.93 20.93 8.52
C GLY A 342 10.10 19.58 7.81
N GLY A 343 10.13 19.56 6.47
CA GLY A 343 10.20 18.32 5.68
C GLY A 343 8.90 17.53 5.60
N LEU A 344 7.85 17.94 6.32
CA LEU A 344 6.54 17.30 6.33
C LEU A 344 5.54 18.06 5.46
N ARG A 345 4.51 17.32 5.03
CA ARG A 345 3.32 17.87 4.39
C ARG A 345 2.20 17.98 5.42
N TRP A 346 1.49 19.08 5.38
CA TRP A 346 0.44 19.40 6.35
C TRP A 346 -0.87 19.64 5.63
N ILE A 347 -1.89 18.88 6.02
CA ILE A 347 -3.17 18.89 5.34
C ILE A 347 -4.25 19.52 6.21
N ARG A 348 -5.09 20.35 5.59
CA ARG A 348 -6.14 21.06 6.29
C ARG A 348 -7.26 20.11 6.74
N ILE A 349 -7.71 20.24 7.98
CA ILE A 349 -8.93 19.61 8.50
C ILE A 349 -10.14 20.24 7.81
N ASN A 350 -10.99 19.40 7.23
CA ASN A 350 -12.20 19.82 6.52
C ASN A 350 -13.45 19.79 7.40
N ASP A 351 -13.52 18.83 8.32
CA ASP A 351 -14.70 18.51 9.12
C ASP A 351 -14.24 17.82 10.41
N ILE A 352 -14.84 18.19 11.53
CA ILE A 352 -14.69 17.49 12.82
C ILE A 352 -16.10 17.22 13.33
N SER A 353 -16.43 15.95 13.57
CA SER A 353 -17.67 15.56 14.23
C SER A 353 -17.39 14.82 15.53
N VAL A 354 -18.28 14.98 16.51
CA VAL A 354 -18.18 14.33 17.82
C VAL A 354 -19.32 13.34 17.98
N GLU A 355 -19.02 12.14 18.47
CA GLU A 355 -20.00 11.09 18.74
C GLU A 355 -19.76 10.49 20.14
N ASP A 356 -20.85 10.17 20.85
CA ASP A 356 -20.77 9.35 22.06
C ASP A 356 -20.45 7.91 21.65
N TYR A 357 -19.43 7.31 22.25
CA TYR A 357 -18.94 5.98 21.90
C TYR A 357 -18.83 5.09 23.12
N GLU A 358 -19.39 3.90 23.01
CA GLU A 358 -19.21 2.81 23.96
C GLU A 358 -18.56 1.63 23.25
N GLY A 359 -17.35 1.25 23.67
CA GLY A 359 -16.63 0.15 23.03
C GLY A 359 -15.13 0.16 23.28
N VAL A 360 -14.41 -0.63 22.48
CA VAL A 360 -12.96 -0.79 22.61
C VAL A 360 -12.23 0.28 21.80
N VAL A 361 -11.30 0.98 22.46
CA VAL A 361 -10.31 1.83 21.82
C VAL A 361 -8.94 1.16 21.87
N LEU A 362 -8.14 1.38 20.82
CA LEU A 362 -6.83 0.78 20.63
C LEU A 362 -5.76 1.85 20.65
N ASP A 363 -4.60 1.53 21.21
CA ASP A 363 -3.39 2.33 21.10
C ASP A 363 -2.16 1.46 20.85
N LEU A 364 -1.09 2.07 20.36
CA LEU A 364 0.15 1.41 20.01
C LEU A 364 1.30 2.02 20.80
N GLU A 365 2.19 1.17 21.31
CA GLU A 365 3.46 1.61 21.88
C GLU A 365 4.60 1.40 20.89
N VAL A 366 5.20 2.53 20.54
CA VAL A 366 6.43 2.67 19.79
C VAL A 366 7.50 3.20 20.75
N GLU A 367 8.58 2.42 20.93
CA GLU A 367 9.60 2.61 21.98
C GLU A 367 10.46 3.86 21.80
N GLU A 368 10.67 4.33 20.56
CA GLU A 368 11.58 5.45 20.28
C GLU A 368 10.83 6.79 20.15
N ASP A 369 9.99 6.93 19.11
CA ASP A 369 9.38 8.21 18.75
C ASP A 369 8.09 8.53 19.52
N HIS A 370 7.60 7.57 20.30
CA HIS A 370 6.31 7.62 21.00
C HIS A 370 5.14 8.17 20.15
N SER A 371 5.18 7.88 18.84
CA SER A 371 4.20 8.32 17.86
C SER A 371 4.08 7.32 16.72
N PHE A 372 2.95 7.35 16.02
CA PHE A 372 2.68 6.47 14.89
C PHE A 372 1.74 7.12 13.88
N VAL A 373 1.56 6.47 12.73
CA VAL A 373 0.65 6.93 11.68
C VAL A 373 -0.68 6.20 11.78
N SER A 374 -1.77 6.96 11.89
CA SER A 374 -3.14 6.44 11.83
C SER A 374 -3.97 7.27 10.86
N ALA A 375 -4.78 6.63 10.02
CA ALA A 375 -5.54 7.29 8.95
C ALA A 375 -4.70 8.24 8.06
N GLY A 376 -3.39 7.97 7.92
CA GLY A 376 -2.46 8.78 7.13
C GLY A 376 -1.92 10.04 7.83
N VAL A 377 -2.23 10.26 9.11
CA VAL A 377 -1.73 11.39 9.91
C VAL A 377 -0.96 10.94 11.15
N VAL A 378 -0.10 11.82 11.65
CA VAL A 378 0.78 11.54 12.79
C VAL A 378 0.04 11.76 14.11
N VAL A 379 -0.01 10.71 14.94
CA VAL A 379 -0.63 10.70 16.27
C VAL A 379 0.39 10.27 17.33
N SER A 380 0.22 10.74 18.56
CA SER A 380 1.07 10.39 19.70
C SER A 380 0.57 9.09 20.32
N ASN A 381 1.47 8.31 20.92
CA ASN A 381 1.05 7.34 21.94
C ASN A 381 0.31 8.11 23.03
N CYS A 382 -0.83 7.61 23.49
CA CYS A 382 -1.63 8.27 24.50
C CYS A 382 -2.20 7.25 25.47
N TYR A 383 -1.55 7.14 26.62
CA TYR A 383 -2.06 6.33 27.71
C TYR A 383 -2.82 7.24 28.70
N VAL A 384 -4.14 7.13 28.74
CA VAL A 384 -4.96 7.75 29.81
C VAL A 384 -5.59 6.62 30.59
N ILE A 385 -5.13 6.42 31.84
CA ILE A 385 -5.77 5.46 32.74
C ILE A 385 -7.11 6.02 33.22
N PRO A 386 -8.11 5.16 33.48
CA PRO A 386 -9.39 5.59 34.05
C PRO A 386 -9.20 6.49 35.27
N SER A 387 -10.08 7.47 35.43
CA SER A 387 -10.06 8.34 36.60
C SER A 387 -10.07 7.49 37.89
N PRO A 388 -9.26 7.87 38.90
CA PRO A 388 -9.24 7.13 40.15
C PRO A 388 -10.63 7.14 40.78
N HIS A 389 -11.00 5.99 41.34
CA HIS A 389 -12.15 5.93 42.24
C HIS A 389 -11.86 6.86 43.43
N ASP A 390 -12.85 7.64 43.86
CA ASP A 390 -12.72 8.63 44.95
C ASP A 390 -12.58 7.92 46.32
N SER A 391 -11.42 7.31 46.52
CA SER A 391 -11.01 6.61 47.74
C SER A 391 -9.49 6.50 47.75
N ARG A 392 -8.89 6.40 48.95
CA ARG A 392 -7.43 6.23 49.08
C ARG A 392 -6.92 5.00 48.33
N GLU A 393 -7.66 3.90 48.38
CA GLU A 393 -7.31 2.67 47.67
C GLU A 393 -7.41 2.82 46.14
N GLY A 394 -8.46 3.51 45.66
CA GLY A 394 -8.64 3.83 44.25
C GLY A 394 -7.48 4.66 43.69
N ILE A 395 -7.09 5.71 44.42
CA ILE A 395 -5.94 6.58 44.08
C ILE A 395 -4.65 5.76 44.03
N MET A 396 -4.37 4.95 45.05
CA MET A 396 -3.14 4.16 45.10
C MET A 396 -3.07 3.12 43.99
N ARG A 397 -4.19 2.48 43.63
CA ARG A 397 -4.25 1.53 42.50
C ARG A 397 -3.95 2.23 41.18
N THR A 398 -4.58 3.37 40.92
CA THR A 398 -4.35 4.18 39.71
C THR A 398 -2.90 4.68 39.63
N LEU A 399 -2.29 5.09 40.76
CA LEU A 399 -0.87 5.47 40.80
C LEU A 399 0.07 4.29 40.55
N THR A 400 -0.24 3.09 41.06
CA THR A 400 0.53 1.88 40.77
C THR A 400 0.46 1.55 39.28
N GLU A 401 -0.73 1.61 38.68
CA GLU A 401 -0.91 1.38 37.24
C GLU A 401 -0.11 2.41 36.42
N MET A 402 -0.21 3.69 36.76
CA MET A 402 0.61 4.77 36.17
C MET A 402 2.10 4.46 36.27
N THR A 403 2.57 4.04 37.45
CA THR A 403 3.99 3.76 37.70
C THR A 403 4.45 2.59 36.83
N GLU A 404 3.67 1.53 36.72
CA GLU A 404 3.97 0.40 35.84
C GLU A 404 4.09 0.84 34.37
N ILE A 405 3.16 1.68 33.90
CA ILE A 405 3.16 2.17 32.52
C ILE A 405 4.37 3.06 32.25
N MET A 406 4.66 4.00 33.16
CA MET A 406 5.83 4.87 33.04
C MET A 406 7.15 4.09 33.14
N SER A 407 7.22 3.05 33.99
CA SER A 407 8.40 2.20 34.12
C SER A 407 8.72 1.42 32.86
N ARG A 408 7.73 1.20 31.99
CA ARG A 408 7.85 0.51 30.70
C ARG A 408 8.06 1.48 29.54
N GLY A 409 8.16 2.79 29.80
CA GLY A 409 8.42 3.83 28.80
C GLY A 409 7.15 4.53 28.28
N GLY A 410 5.96 4.19 28.78
CA GLY A 410 4.70 4.80 28.39
C GLY A 410 4.43 6.13 29.08
N GLY A 411 4.15 7.20 28.31
CA GLY A 411 3.62 8.44 28.85
C GLY A 411 2.16 8.25 29.29
N VAL A 412 1.89 8.36 30.60
CA VAL A 412 0.54 8.25 31.17
C VAL A 412 -0.02 9.61 31.62
N GLY A 413 -1.31 9.83 31.33
CA GLY A 413 -2.12 10.88 31.93
C GLY A 413 -3.15 10.30 32.93
N ILE A 414 -3.40 11.03 34.02
CA ILE A 414 -4.48 10.74 34.97
C ILE A 414 -5.41 11.96 35.03
N ASN A 415 -6.71 11.74 34.91
CA ASN A 415 -7.71 12.77 35.21
C ASN A 415 -8.07 12.71 36.70
N LEU A 416 -7.68 13.74 37.47
CA LEU A 416 -7.92 13.82 38.92
C LEU A 416 -9.20 14.62 39.28
N SER A 417 -9.99 15.04 38.29
CA SER A 417 -11.19 15.87 38.53
C SER A 417 -12.30 15.14 39.29
N THR A 418 -12.21 13.81 39.44
CA THR A 418 -13.16 12.96 40.17
C THR A 418 -12.88 12.86 41.67
N LEU A 419 -11.71 13.31 42.14
CA LEU A 419 -11.32 13.23 43.55
C LEU A 419 -11.86 14.43 44.35
N ARG A 420 -12.29 14.20 45.60
CA ARG A 420 -12.86 15.24 46.47
C ARG A 420 -12.06 15.52 47.74
#